data_AF-A0A838HL54-F1
#
_entry.id   AF-A0A838HL54-F1
#
_cell.length_a   1.000
_cell.length_b   1.000
_cell.length_c   1.000
_cell.angle_alpha   90.00
_cell.angle_beta   90.00
_cell.angle_gamma   90.00
#
_symmetry.space_group_name_H-M   'P 1'
#
loop_
_entity.id
_entity.type
_entity.pdbx_description
1 polymer ?
#
loop_
_entity_poly.entity_id
_entity_poly.type
_entity_poly.pdbx_seq_one_letter_code
_entity_poly.pdbx_strand_id
1 'polypeptide(L)'
;MPDAASAPVMPGAASTGIAALLDGPPRPGRVLGVFPSAVYIVCQAQEQMGTGVVAVVTADGVRLPNAMVVAAPAAARPFAGVRAGHEAWVGGGAVVA
;
A
#
# COMPACT_ATOMS: atom_id res chain seq x y z
N MET A 1 -15.56 -3.46 -6.50
CA MET A 1 -14.13 -3.23 -6.81
C MET A 1 -14.09 -2.63 -8.21
N PRO A 2 -13.46 -1.47 -8.43
CA PRO A 2 -13.19 -1.03 -9.80
C PRO A 2 -12.34 -2.08 -10.51
N ASP A 3 -12.46 -2.15 -11.83
CA ASP A 3 -11.84 -3.17 -12.67
C ASP A 3 -10.30 -3.12 -12.56
N ALA A 4 -9.73 -4.03 -11.77
CA ALA A 4 -8.29 -4.14 -11.53
C ALA A 4 -7.53 -4.73 -12.73
N ALA A 5 -8.20 -5.06 -13.84
CA ALA A 5 -7.66 -5.87 -14.92
C ALA A 5 -6.53 -5.22 -15.75
N SER A 6 -6.19 -3.94 -15.54
CA SER A 6 -5.13 -3.26 -16.31
C SER A 6 -4.00 -2.67 -15.46
N ALA A 7 -4.07 -2.73 -14.13
CA ALA A 7 -3.01 -2.21 -13.27
C ALA A 7 -1.85 -3.24 -13.16
N PRO A 8 -0.58 -2.79 -13.19
CA PRO A 8 0.56 -3.68 -12.99
C PRO A 8 0.52 -4.29 -11.57
N VAL A 9 0.46 -5.62 -11.49
CA VAL A 9 0.55 -6.37 -10.23
C VAL A 9 2.02 -6.62 -9.93
N MET A 10 2.44 -6.27 -8.72
CA MET A 10 3.81 -6.49 -8.23
C MET A 10 3.78 -7.39 -7.00
N PRO A 11 4.64 -8.42 -6.91
CA PRO A 11 4.77 -9.16 -5.68
C PRO A 11 5.39 -8.26 -4.60
N GLY A 12 4.99 -8.49 -3.35
CA GLY A 12 5.46 -7.72 -2.21
C GLY A 12 5.58 -8.54 -0.94
N ALA A 13 6.41 -8.06 -0.03
CA ALA A 13 6.62 -8.63 1.29
C ALA A 13 6.10 -7.65 2.36
N ALA A 14 5.10 -8.07 3.12
CA ALA A 14 4.53 -7.27 4.19
C ALA A 14 5.33 -7.41 5.49
N SER A 15 5.50 -6.30 6.21
CA SER A 15 5.94 -6.33 7.59
C SER A 15 4.90 -6.99 8.49
N THR A 16 5.35 -7.67 9.54
CA THR A 16 4.47 -8.28 10.55
C THR A 16 3.57 -7.24 11.23
N GLY A 17 4.00 -5.98 11.31
CA GLY A 17 3.21 -4.88 11.86
C GLY A 17 1.92 -4.57 11.07
N ILE A 18 1.80 -5.02 9.82
CA ILE A 18 0.61 -4.83 8.97
C ILE A 18 0.01 -6.16 8.49
N ALA A 19 0.52 -7.31 8.93
CA ALA A 19 0.07 -8.63 8.47
C ALA A 19 -1.44 -8.83 8.71
N ALA A 20 -1.91 -8.58 9.93
CA ALA A 20 -3.33 -8.71 10.27
C ALA A 20 -4.25 -7.77 9.45
N LEU A 21 -3.75 -6.61 9.04
CA LEU A 21 -4.48 -5.68 8.19
C LEU A 21 -4.59 -6.20 6.75
N LEU A 22 -3.52 -6.81 6.23
CA LEU A 22 -3.48 -7.38 4.88
C LEU A 22 -4.24 -8.69 4.77
N ASP A 23 -4.14 -9.56 5.77
CA ASP A 23 -4.85 -10.85 5.82
C ASP A 23 -6.35 -10.67 6.05
N GLY A 24 -6.75 -9.53 6.60
CA GLY A 24 -8.15 -9.15 6.79
C GLY A 24 -8.88 -8.80 5.48
N PRO A 25 -10.20 -8.56 5.54
CA PRO A 25 -10.97 -8.15 4.37
C PRO A 25 -10.49 -6.79 3.82
N PRO A 26 -10.57 -6.54 2.50
CA PRO A 26 -10.22 -5.25 1.91
C PRO A 26 -10.99 -4.09 2.54
N ARG A 27 -10.27 -3.02 2.87
CA ARG A 27 -10.80 -1.80 3.49
C ARG A 27 -10.48 -0.59 2.62
N PRO A 28 -11.39 0.40 2.54
CA PRO A 28 -11.10 1.65 1.87
C PRO A 28 -10.01 2.42 2.62
N GLY A 29 -9.20 3.11 1.85
CA GLY A 29 -8.11 3.96 2.30
C GLY A 29 -7.88 5.11 1.33
N ARG A 30 -6.89 5.93 1.66
CA ARG A 30 -6.52 7.08 0.84
C ARG A 30 -5.02 7.27 0.83
N VAL A 31 -4.46 7.61 -0.32
CA VAL A 31 -3.04 7.95 -0.43
C VAL A 31 -2.80 9.28 0.27
N LEU A 32 -1.96 9.28 1.31
CA LEU A 32 -1.52 10.46 2.03
C LEU A 32 -0.37 11.18 1.33
N GLY A 33 0.58 10.42 0.80
CA GLY A 33 1.81 10.96 0.23
C GLY A 33 2.46 9.99 -0.75
N VAL A 34 3.13 10.55 -1.75
CA VAL A 34 3.79 9.81 -2.82
C VAL A 34 5.21 10.35 -2.97
N PHE A 35 6.18 9.44 -2.94
CA PHE A 35 7.60 9.68 -3.09
C PHE A 35 8.16 8.68 -4.11
N PRO A 36 9.36 8.91 -4.68
CA PRO A 36 9.95 7.98 -5.63
C PRO A 36 10.09 6.53 -5.11
N SER A 37 10.37 6.38 -3.81
CA SER A 37 10.63 5.09 -3.16
C SER A 37 9.53 4.66 -2.17
N ALA A 38 8.48 5.46 -1.98
CA ALA A 38 7.44 5.16 -0.99
C ALA A 38 6.08 5.81 -1.32
N VAL A 39 5.00 5.09 -1.05
CA VAL A 39 3.63 5.60 -1.00
C VAL A 39 3.07 5.35 0.39
N TYR A 40 2.42 6.34 0.99
CA TYR A 40 1.76 6.20 2.28
C TYR A 40 0.26 6.19 2.10
N ILE A 41 -0.41 5.21 2.68
CA ILE A 41 -1.85 5.02 2.58
C ILE A 41 -2.42 5.00 4.00
N VAL A 42 -3.41 5.87 4.25
CA VAL A 42 -4.22 5.78 5.46
C VAL A 42 -5.38 4.82 5.21
N CYS A 43 -5.54 3.84 6.08
CA CYS A 43 -6.71 2.99 6.10
C CYS A 43 -7.79 3.67 6.94
N GLN A 44 -9.01 3.76 6.43
CA GLN A 44 -10.12 4.27 7.23
C GLN A 44 -10.41 3.28 8.37
N ALA A 45 -10.58 3.82 9.58
CA ALA A 45 -10.87 3.01 10.76
C ALA A 45 -12.26 2.37 10.61
N GLN A 46 -12.37 1.07 10.88
CA GLN A 46 -13.63 0.52 11.37
C GLN A 46 -13.65 0.74 12.89
N GLU A 47 -14.84 0.91 13.46
CA GLU A 47 -15.08 1.41 14.82
C GLU A 47 -14.30 0.72 15.97
N GLN A 48 -13.64 -0.43 15.74
CA GLN A 48 -12.80 -1.13 16.71
C GLN A 48 -11.31 -1.24 16.35
N MET A 49 -10.88 -0.84 15.15
CA MET A 49 -9.47 -0.86 14.74
C MET A 49 -9.05 0.57 14.37
N GLY A 50 -8.23 1.18 15.22
CA GLY A 50 -7.74 2.55 15.02
C GLY A 50 -7.13 2.77 13.63
N THR A 51 -7.02 4.03 13.22
CA THR A 51 -6.48 4.43 11.92
C THR A 51 -5.05 3.91 11.74
N GLY A 52 -4.87 2.98 10.80
CA GLY A 52 -3.56 2.44 10.41
C GLY A 52 -3.00 3.17 9.20
N VAL A 53 -1.68 3.40 9.20
CA VAL A 53 -0.95 3.88 8.03
C VAL A 53 -0.08 2.74 7.51
N VAL A 54 -0.24 2.42 6.23
CA VAL A 54 0.61 1.47 5.51
C VAL A 54 1.55 2.23 4.60
N ALA A 55 2.83 1.89 4.66
CA ALA A 55 3.80 2.32 3.66
C ALA A 55 3.93 1.24 2.58
N VAL A 56 3.92 1.60 1.31
CA VAL A 56 4.34 0.73 0.21
C VAL A 56 5.67 1.27 -0.28
N VAL A 57 6.75 0.50 -0.11
CA VAL A 57 8.11 0.95 -0.40
C VAL A 57 8.75 0.09 -1.47
N THR A 58 9.66 0.67 -2.24
CA THR A 58 10.42 -0.04 -3.27
C THR A 58 11.43 -1.01 -2.64
N ALA A 59 11.95 -1.95 -3.44
CA ALA A 59 12.89 -2.98 -2.98
C ALA A 59 14.19 -2.39 -2.37
N ASP A 60 14.60 -1.24 -2.87
CA ASP A 60 15.73 -0.41 -2.45
C ASP A 60 15.34 0.71 -1.46
N GLY A 61 14.07 0.78 -1.06
CA GLY A 61 13.56 1.75 -0.11
C GLY A 61 13.85 1.38 1.35
N VAL A 62 13.73 2.37 2.24
CA VAL A 62 13.86 2.15 3.69
C VAL A 62 12.73 1.25 4.18
N ARG A 63 13.07 0.13 4.81
CA ARG A 63 12.09 -0.81 5.39
C ARG A 63 11.53 -0.24 6.69
N LEU A 64 10.25 0.11 6.66
CA LEU A 64 9.53 0.62 7.84
C LEU A 64 8.78 -0.53 8.54
N PRO A 65 8.54 -0.44 9.86
CA PRO A 65 7.74 -1.44 10.60
C PRO A 65 6.30 -1.60 10.09
N ASN A 66 5.78 -0.59 9.39
CA ASN A 66 4.45 -0.60 8.78
C ASN A 66 4.50 -0.72 7.24
N ALA A 67 5.60 -1.22 6.67
CA ALA A 67 5.79 -1.28 5.24
C ALA A 67 5.37 -2.62 4.60
N MET A 68 4.82 -2.54 3.40
CA MET A 68 4.91 -3.57 2.37
C MET A 68 6.03 -3.17 1.40
N VAL A 69 7.00 -4.05 1.20
CA VAL A 69 8.10 -3.86 0.23
C VAL A 69 7.69 -4.50 -1.09
N VAL A 70 7.64 -3.74 -2.19
CA VAL A 70 7.38 -4.30 -3.53
C VAL A 70 8.68 -4.71 -4.21
N ALA A 71 8.63 -5.77 -5.02
CA ALA A 71 9.79 -6.29 -5.76
C ALA A 71 10.14 -5.44 -7.01
N ALA A 72 10.22 -4.12 -6.84
CA ALA A 72 10.61 -3.17 -7.88
C ALA A 72 11.53 -2.09 -7.29
N PRO A 73 12.65 -1.74 -7.94
CA PRO A 73 13.50 -0.63 -7.51
C PRO A 73 12.85 0.73 -7.85
N ALA A 74 13.22 1.78 -7.12
CA ALA A 74 12.68 3.13 -7.36
C ALA A 74 12.97 3.66 -8.78
N ALA A 75 14.10 3.26 -9.38
CA ALA A 75 14.45 3.61 -10.76
C ALA A 75 13.44 3.11 -11.81
N ALA A 76 12.71 2.03 -11.54
CA ALA A 76 11.64 1.53 -12.41
C ALA A 76 10.34 2.36 -12.30
N ARG A 77 10.32 3.36 -11.40
CA ARG A 77 9.20 4.27 -11.14
C ARG A 77 7.85 3.55 -10.93
N PRO A 78 7.77 2.57 -10.02
CA PRO A 78 6.56 1.76 -9.83
C PRO A 78 5.33 2.57 -9.40
N PHE A 79 5.53 3.78 -8.86
CA PHE A 79 4.46 4.66 -8.39
C PHE A 79 4.10 5.79 -9.38
N ALA A 80 4.53 5.72 -10.66
CA ALA A 80 4.37 6.81 -11.63
C ALA A 80 2.92 7.28 -11.87
N GLY A 81 1.92 6.44 -11.60
CA GLY A 81 0.49 6.76 -11.71
C GLY A 81 -0.19 7.18 -10.41
N VAL A 82 0.46 7.02 -9.25
CA VAL A 82 -0.17 7.25 -7.95
C VAL A 82 -0.06 8.72 -7.57
N ARG A 83 -1.11 9.30 -6.98
CA ARG A 83 -1.14 10.69 -6.51
C ARG A 83 -1.68 10.77 -5.09
N ALA A 84 -1.22 11.78 -4.36
CA ALA A 84 -1.81 12.10 -3.07
C ALA A 84 -3.31 12.37 -3.23
N GLY A 85 -4.10 11.76 -2.37
CA GLY A 85 -5.56 11.83 -2.40
C GLY A 85 -6.25 10.77 -3.24
N HIS A 86 -5.54 9.94 -4.02
CA HIS A 86 -6.12 8.76 -4.66
C HIS A 86 -6.80 7.86 -3.63
N GLU A 87 -7.92 7.27 -4.04
CA GLU A 87 -8.53 6.17 -3.31
C GLU A 87 -7.59 4.97 -3.32
N ALA A 88 -7.56 4.25 -2.21
CA ALA A 88 -6.78 3.05 -2.07
C ALA A 88 -7.59 1.97 -1.36
N TRP A 89 -7.15 0.72 -1.51
CA TRP A 89 -7.70 -0.44 -0.83
C TRP A 89 -6.57 -1.24 -0.20
N VAL A 90 -6.77 -1.67 1.04
CA VAL A 90 -5.79 -2.47 1.79
C VAL A 90 -6.49 -3.66 2.41
N GLY A 91 -5.98 -4.87 2.17
CA GLY A 91 -6.55 -6.13 2.66
C GLY A 91 -6.70 -7.15 1.53
N GLY A 92 -7.18 -8.35 1.84
CA GLY A 92 -7.28 -9.46 0.89
C GLY A 92 -5.94 -9.89 0.30
N GLY A 93 -4.85 -9.68 1.05
CA GLY A 93 -3.48 -9.96 0.62
C GLY A 93 -2.87 -8.92 -0.31
N ALA A 94 -3.54 -7.78 -0.57
CA ALA A 94 -3.10 -6.80 -1.55
C ALA A 94 -3.24 -5.34 -1.07
N VAL A 95 -2.55 -4.46 -1.79
CA VAL A 95 -2.74 -3.01 -1.74
C VAL A 95 -3.00 -2.52 -3.17
N VAL A 96 -4.05 -1.72 -3.34
CA VAL A 96 -4.43 -1.12 -4.63
C VAL A 96 -4.54 0.39 -4.43
N ALA A 97 -3.88 1.20 -5.27
CA ALA A 97 -3.79 2.66 -5.16
C ALA A 97 -3.58 3.34 -6.52
#